data_AF-A0A953RNQ0-F1
#
_entry.id   AF-A0A953RNQ0-F1
#
_cell.length_a   1.000
_cell.length_b   1.000
_cell.length_c   1.000
_cell.angle_alpha   90.00
_cell.angle_beta   90.00
_cell.angle_gamma   90.00
#
_symmetry.space_group_name_H-M   'P 1'
#
loop_
_entity.id
_entity.type
_entity.pdbx_description
1 polymer ?
#
loop_
_entity_poly.entity_id
_entity_poly.type
_entity_poly.pdbx_seq_one_letter_code
_entity_poly.pdbx_strand_id
1 'polypeptide(L)'
;MLDYVSNAHPRALFVGHGETDTWAHAGRYDLVLQSAHHFEQFVEQLWETMQQMPECRDQTTFILTADHGRGSGLVEWKDHGAETKGSENIWIAVTGPDTPALYERGNQADVTHAQIAATVAAFLGKDFVPRCRRLHRPFPMYYKLRSRRETRVV
;
A
#
# COMPACT_ATOMS: atom_id res chain seq x y z
N MET A 1 8.84 -16.91 2.68
CA MET A 1 8.91 -15.48 2.26
C MET A 1 9.89 -14.71 3.13
N LEU A 2 9.74 -14.75 4.47
CA LEU A 2 10.68 -14.09 5.38
C LEU A 2 12.13 -14.51 5.09
N ASP A 3 12.39 -15.81 4.87
CA ASP A 3 13.71 -16.30 4.44
C ASP A 3 14.23 -15.63 3.16
N TYR A 4 13.36 -15.38 2.18
CA TYR A 4 13.76 -14.70 0.95
C TYR A 4 14.17 -13.25 1.24
N VAL A 5 13.37 -12.55 2.03
CA VAL A 5 13.63 -11.15 2.40
C VAL A 5 14.95 -11.03 3.18
N SER A 6 15.20 -11.93 4.13
CA SER A 6 16.41 -11.96 4.94
C SER A 6 17.69 -12.32 4.19
N ASN A 7 17.58 -12.97 3.02
CA ASN A 7 18.75 -13.34 2.22
C ASN A 7 18.95 -12.41 1.01
N ALA A 8 17.87 -11.99 0.36
CA ALA A 8 17.93 -11.25 -0.89
C ALA A 8 17.90 -9.73 -0.72
N HIS A 9 17.43 -9.21 0.42
CA HIS A 9 17.32 -7.78 0.71
C HIS A 9 16.73 -6.96 -0.46
N PRO A 10 15.53 -7.33 -0.96
CA PRO A 10 14.98 -6.74 -2.18
C PRO A 10 14.72 -5.24 -2.01
N ARG A 11 15.08 -4.45 -3.03
CA ARG A 11 14.81 -3.01 -3.09
C ARG A 11 13.31 -2.68 -3.21
N ALA A 12 12.51 -3.61 -3.71
CA ALA A 12 11.06 -3.54 -3.80
C ALA A 12 10.50 -4.96 -3.71
N LEU A 13 9.44 -5.14 -2.91
CA LEU A 13 8.74 -6.40 -2.72
C LEU A 13 7.25 -6.17 -2.94
N PHE A 14 6.61 -7.08 -3.66
CA PHE A 14 5.15 -7.15 -3.80
C PHE A 14 4.66 -8.46 -3.21
N VAL A 15 3.66 -8.37 -2.33
CA VAL A 15 3.00 -9.51 -1.71
C VAL A 15 1.50 -9.36 -1.95
N GLY A 16 0.89 -10.35 -2.59
CA GLY A 16 -0.56 -10.42 -2.79
C GLY A 16 -1.19 -11.36 -1.79
N HIS A 17 -2.34 -10.97 -1.21
CA HIS A 17 -3.09 -11.75 -0.24
C HIS A 17 -4.58 -11.78 -0.66
N GLY A 18 -5.12 -12.95 -0.99
CA GLY A 18 -6.44 -13.08 -1.62
C GLY A 18 -7.51 -13.78 -0.77
N GLU A 19 -7.19 -14.14 0.47
CA GLU A 19 -8.07 -15.00 1.28
C GLU A 19 -9.37 -14.29 1.69
N THR A 20 -9.30 -13.01 2.06
CA THR A 20 -10.48 -12.20 2.36
C THR A 20 -11.44 -12.13 1.17
N ASP A 21 -10.89 -12.05 -0.05
CA ASP A 21 -11.68 -12.08 -1.28
C ASP A 21 -12.36 -13.45 -1.47
N THR A 22 -11.57 -14.52 -1.37
CA THR A 22 -12.04 -15.91 -1.52
C THR A 22 -13.20 -16.23 -0.56
N TRP A 23 -13.06 -15.87 0.72
CA TRP A 23 -14.07 -16.18 1.73
C TRP A 23 -15.30 -15.30 1.64
N ALA A 24 -15.15 -14.07 1.18
CA ALA A 24 -16.29 -13.20 0.96
C ALA A 24 -17.14 -13.71 -0.22
N HIS A 25 -16.53 -14.16 -1.32
CA HIS A 25 -17.26 -14.86 -2.40
C HIS A 25 -18.01 -16.09 -1.89
N ALA A 26 -17.41 -16.84 -0.96
CA ALA A 26 -18.05 -18.00 -0.32
C ALA A 26 -19.14 -17.63 0.71
N GLY A 27 -19.38 -16.35 1.00
CA GLY A 27 -20.32 -15.91 2.03
C GLY A 27 -19.91 -16.26 3.46
N ARG A 28 -18.64 -16.57 3.69
CA ARG A 28 -18.09 -16.96 5.00
C ARG A 28 -17.51 -15.77 5.73
N TYR A 29 -18.38 -14.95 6.29
CA TYR A 29 -17.99 -13.71 6.97
C TYR A 29 -17.03 -13.96 8.15
N ASP A 30 -17.23 -15.07 8.86
CA ASP A 30 -16.34 -15.52 9.92
C ASP A 30 -14.90 -15.75 9.42
N LEU A 31 -14.75 -16.38 8.25
CA LEU A 31 -13.44 -16.62 7.64
C LEU A 31 -12.85 -15.37 7.01
N VAL A 32 -13.67 -14.40 6.59
CA VAL A 32 -13.18 -13.07 6.19
C VAL A 32 -12.52 -12.37 7.36
N LEU A 33 -13.17 -12.33 8.52
CA LEU A 33 -12.61 -11.70 9.72
C LEU A 33 -11.34 -12.43 10.19
N GLN A 34 -11.35 -13.76 10.17
CA GLN A 34 -10.17 -14.55 10.51
C GLN A 34 -9.00 -14.26 9.55
N SER A 35 -9.28 -14.19 8.25
CA SER A 35 -8.23 -13.91 7.24
C SER A 35 -7.71 -12.48 7.33
N ALA A 36 -8.55 -11.52 7.68
CA ALA A 36 -8.12 -10.15 7.96
C ALA A 36 -7.17 -10.13 9.16
N HIS A 37 -7.47 -10.87 10.23
CA HIS A 37 -6.58 -10.96 11.39
C HIS A 37 -5.25 -11.65 11.07
N HIS A 38 -5.27 -12.72 10.28
CA HIS A 38 -4.03 -13.37 9.82
C HIS A 38 -3.18 -12.43 8.95
N PHE A 39 -3.82 -11.63 8.09
CA PHE A 39 -3.14 -10.61 7.31
C PHE A 39 -2.46 -9.56 8.20
N GLU A 40 -3.15 -9.08 9.25
CA GLU A 40 -2.56 -8.14 10.22
C GLU A 40 -1.31 -8.74 10.91
N GLN A 41 -1.42 -9.98 11.40
CA GLN A 41 -0.29 -10.70 12.01
C GLN A 41 0.87 -10.88 11.03
N PHE A 42 0.58 -11.18 9.77
CA PHE A 42 1.59 -11.29 8.72
C PHE A 42 2.30 -9.95 8.48
N VAL A 43 1.55 -8.85 8.41
CA VAL A 43 2.12 -7.50 8.25
C VAL A 43 3.03 -7.15 9.42
N GLU A 44 2.62 -7.45 10.65
CA GLU A 44 3.43 -7.27 11.86
C GLU A 44 4.74 -8.06 11.77
N GLN A 45 4.68 -9.37 11.51
CA GLN A 45 5.87 -10.22 11.39
C GLN A 45 6.82 -9.75 10.29
N LEU A 46 6.27 -9.35 9.14
CA LEU A 46 7.08 -8.81 8.05
C LEU A 46 7.74 -7.49 8.47
N TRP A 47 6.99 -6.57 9.08
CA TRP A 47 7.53 -5.30 9.57
C TRP A 47 8.66 -5.52 10.57
N GLU A 48 8.44 -6.35 11.59
CA GLU A 48 9.45 -6.69 12.59
C GLU A 48 10.70 -7.30 11.95
N THR A 49 10.52 -8.22 11.00
CA THR A 49 11.63 -8.81 10.24
C THR A 49 12.43 -7.72 9.51
N MET A 50 11.74 -6.78 8.84
CA MET A 50 12.40 -5.64 8.18
C MET A 50 13.15 -4.75 9.18
N GLN A 51 12.60 -4.52 10.37
CA GLN A 51 13.26 -3.74 11.42
C GLN A 51 14.41 -4.48 12.09
N GLN A 52 14.50 -5.81 12.03
CA GLN A 52 15.63 -6.56 12.58
C GLN A 52 16.87 -6.52 11.68
N MET A 53 16.69 -6.31 10.38
CA MET A 53 17.79 -6.23 9.41
C MET A 53 18.37 -4.79 9.35
N PRO A 54 19.67 -4.58 9.64
CA PRO A 54 20.30 -3.26 9.61
C PRO A 54 20.14 -2.50 8.28
N GLU A 55 20.07 -3.22 7.16
CA GLU A 55 19.92 -2.69 5.81
C GLU A 55 18.51 -2.16 5.51
N CYS A 56 17.51 -2.58 6.30
CA CYS A 56 16.10 -2.26 6.09
C CYS A 56 15.49 -1.42 7.23
N ARG A 57 16.06 -1.51 8.44
CA ARG A 57 15.63 -0.75 9.62
C ARG A 57 15.58 0.73 9.33
N ASP A 58 14.45 1.37 9.69
CA ASP A 58 14.20 2.81 9.50
C ASP A 58 14.42 3.32 8.07
N GLN A 59 14.41 2.42 7.08
CA GLN A 59 14.60 2.70 5.66
C GLN A 59 13.52 2.05 4.78
N THR A 60 12.58 1.34 5.41
CA THR A 60 11.54 0.59 4.72
C THR A 60 10.21 1.33 4.80
N THR A 61 9.53 1.44 3.66
CA THR A 61 8.16 1.96 3.55
C THR A 61 7.22 0.86 3.12
N PHE A 62 6.13 0.67 3.85
CA PHE A 62 5.02 -0.20 3.47
C PHE A 62 3.91 0.65 2.85
N ILE A 63 3.37 0.17 1.73
CA ILE A 63 2.11 0.65 1.16
C ILE A 63 1.16 -0.54 1.20
N LEU A 64 0.08 -0.42 1.96
CA LEU A 64 -0.95 -1.44 2.13
C LEU A 64 -2.22 -0.95 1.43
N THR A 65 -2.84 -1.81 0.63
CA THR A 65 -4.06 -1.49 -0.12
C THR A 65 -4.78 -2.76 -0.54
N ALA A 66 -6.02 -2.60 -0.99
CA ALA A 66 -6.72 -3.58 -1.83
C ALA A 66 -6.72 -3.11 -3.30
N ASP A 67 -6.91 -4.04 -4.23
CA ASP A 67 -7.11 -3.75 -5.65
C ASP A 67 -8.56 -3.33 -5.96
N HIS A 68 -9.52 -3.84 -5.18
CA HIS A 68 -10.92 -3.43 -5.17
C HIS A 68 -11.56 -3.54 -3.78
N GLY A 69 -12.70 -2.87 -3.63
CA GLY A 69 -13.60 -3.00 -2.49
C GLY A 69 -14.64 -4.10 -2.72
N ARG A 70 -15.76 -3.98 -2.01
CA ARG A 70 -16.88 -4.93 -1.99
C ARG A 70 -18.22 -4.19 -2.02
N GLY A 71 -19.28 -4.89 -2.41
CA GLY A 71 -20.65 -4.39 -2.22
C GLY A 71 -21.03 -4.27 -0.74
N SER A 72 -22.27 -3.85 -0.47
CA SER A 72 -22.73 -3.57 0.91
C SER A 72 -23.96 -4.41 1.31
N GLY A 73 -24.33 -4.32 2.59
CA GLY A 73 -25.51 -5.02 3.11
C GLY A 73 -25.30 -6.53 3.29
N LEU A 74 -26.41 -7.27 3.39
CA LEU A 74 -26.39 -8.69 3.77
C LEU A 74 -25.97 -9.64 2.62
N VAL A 75 -26.01 -9.16 1.38
CA VAL A 75 -25.80 -9.99 0.18
C VAL A 75 -24.65 -9.47 -0.67
N GLU A 76 -24.63 -8.19 -1.03
CA GLU A 76 -23.71 -7.67 -2.05
C GLU A 76 -22.26 -7.61 -1.59
N TRP A 77 -21.99 -7.68 -0.28
CA TRP A 77 -20.64 -7.79 0.26
C TRP A 77 -19.88 -9.02 -0.25
N LYS A 78 -20.58 -10.01 -0.79
CA LYS A 78 -19.98 -11.20 -1.39
C LYS A 78 -19.45 -10.98 -2.80
N ASP A 79 -19.79 -9.86 -3.42
CA ASP A 79 -19.43 -9.57 -4.81
C ASP A 79 -18.61 -8.27 -4.93
N HIS A 80 -18.04 -8.08 -6.11
CA HIS A 80 -17.34 -6.87 -6.54
C HIS A 80 -17.39 -6.76 -8.07
N GLY A 81 -17.12 -5.56 -8.60
CA GLY A 81 -17.09 -5.30 -10.03
C GLY A 81 -17.83 -4.02 -10.41
N ALA A 82 -17.82 -3.68 -11.70
CA ALA A 82 -18.38 -2.43 -12.20
C ALA A 82 -19.88 -2.24 -11.85
N GLU A 83 -20.63 -3.33 -11.74
CA GLU A 83 -22.06 -3.32 -11.40
C GLU A 83 -22.32 -3.41 -9.88
N THR A 84 -21.28 -3.64 -9.07
CA THR A 84 -21.40 -3.75 -7.62
C THR A 84 -21.04 -2.42 -6.97
N LYS A 85 -22.08 -1.62 -6.68
CA LYS A 85 -21.93 -0.32 -6.04
C LYS A 85 -21.14 -0.42 -4.73
N GLY A 86 -20.15 0.44 -4.57
CA GLY A 86 -19.29 0.49 -3.40
C GLY A 86 -18.00 -0.31 -3.56
N SER A 87 -17.95 -1.25 -4.51
CA SER A 87 -16.76 -2.07 -4.74
C SER A 87 -15.59 -1.32 -5.40
N GLU A 88 -15.81 -0.10 -5.85
CA GLU A 88 -14.78 0.84 -6.27
C GLU A 88 -14.00 1.45 -5.10
N ASN A 89 -14.54 1.40 -3.88
CA ASN A 89 -13.92 2.02 -2.71
C ASN A 89 -12.86 1.10 -2.11
N ILE A 90 -11.61 1.56 -2.13
CA ILE A 90 -10.46 0.91 -1.49
C ILE A 90 -9.90 1.81 -0.40
N TRP A 91 -9.10 1.22 0.47
CA TRP A 91 -8.29 1.94 1.45
C TRP A 91 -6.82 1.84 1.07
N ILE A 92 -6.05 2.85 1.44
CA ILE A 92 -4.59 2.87 1.27
C ILE A 92 -3.98 3.35 2.59
N ALA A 93 -3.05 2.58 3.14
CA ALA A 93 -2.22 2.99 4.26
C ALA A 93 -0.75 3.03 3.82
N VAL A 94 -0.01 4.02 4.31
CA VAL A 94 1.43 4.17 4.08
C VAL A 94 2.10 4.37 5.42
N THR A 95 3.15 3.58 5.69
CA THR A 95 3.98 3.72 6.90
C THR A 95 5.44 3.56 6.53
N GLY A 96 6.32 4.35 7.14
CA GLY A 96 7.74 4.38 6.83
C GLY A 96 8.42 5.66 7.32
N PRO A 97 9.76 5.72 7.26
CA PRO A 97 10.55 6.83 7.81
C PRO A 97 10.24 8.19 7.17
N ASP A 98 9.88 8.18 5.88
CA ASP A 98 9.59 9.38 5.10
C ASP A 98 8.08 9.72 5.06
N THR A 99 7.27 9.04 5.87
CA THR A 99 5.81 9.22 5.92
C THR A 99 5.39 9.83 7.26
N PRO A 100 4.93 11.10 7.30
CA PRO A 100 4.46 11.71 8.54
C PRO A 100 3.26 10.95 9.14
N ALA A 101 3.28 10.72 10.45
CA ALA A 101 2.20 10.06 11.19
C ALA A 101 0.97 10.98 11.32
N LEU A 102 0.17 11.06 10.25
CA LEU A 102 -1.03 11.90 10.19
C LEU A 102 -2.34 11.17 10.52
N TYR A 103 -2.27 9.90 10.97
CA TYR A 103 -3.42 9.05 11.29
C TYR A 103 -4.43 8.96 10.14
N GLU A 104 -5.70 8.67 10.44
CA GLU A 104 -6.77 8.65 9.47
C GLU A 104 -6.98 10.04 8.85
N ARG A 105 -7.13 10.08 7.52
CA ARG A 105 -7.24 11.32 6.76
C ARG A 105 -8.65 11.47 6.20
N GLY A 106 -9.49 12.20 6.93
CA GLY A 106 -10.75 12.73 6.41
C GLY A 106 -10.55 14.05 5.64
N ASN A 107 -11.52 14.41 4.80
CA ASN A 107 -11.63 15.73 4.15
C ASN A 107 -10.41 16.12 3.28
N GLN A 108 -9.81 15.14 2.60
CA GLN A 108 -8.78 15.35 1.59
C GLN A 108 -9.38 15.15 0.19
N ALA A 109 -8.65 15.54 -0.85
CA ALA A 109 -8.95 15.07 -2.19
C ALA A 109 -8.80 13.54 -2.26
N ASP A 110 -9.67 12.91 -3.05
CA ASP A 110 -9.63 11.46 -3.24
C ASP A 110 -8.26 11.00 -3.70
N VAL A 111 -7.82 9.89 -3.10
CA VAL A 111 -6.61 9.18 -3.50
C VAL A 111 -7.05 7.94 -4.27
N THR A 112 -6.37 7.67 -5.39
CA THR A 112 -6.76 6.56 -6.28
C THR A 112 -5.62 5.56 -6.46
N HIS A 113 -5.98 4.33 -6.80
CA HIS A 113 -5.04 3.25 -7.15
C HIS A 113 -4.02 3.70 -8.23
N ALA A 114 -4.43 4.57 -9.17
CA ALA A 114 -3.56 5.08 -10.23
C ALA A 114 -2.33 5.86 -9.73
N GLN A 115 -2.31 6.29 -8.47
CA GLN A 115 -1.18 7.00 -7.86
C GLN A 115 -0.09 6.08 -7.31
N ILE A 116 -0.37 4.79 -7.09
CA ILE A 116 0.55 3.87 -6.40
C ILE A 116 1.88 3.76 -7.15
N ALA A 117 1.86 3.57 -8.47
CA ALA A 117 3.08 3.40 -9.26
C ALA A 117 3.99 4.65 -9.18
N ALA A 118 3.41 5.85 -9.27
CA ALA A 118 4.15 7.10 -9.13
C ALA A 118 4.71 7.27 -7.72
N THR A 119 3.95 6.88 -6.69
CA THR A 119 4.39 6.91 -5.28
C THR A 119 5.56 5.96 -5.03
N VAL A 120 5.46 4.70 -5.49
CA VAL A 120 6.55 3.71 -5.35
C VAL A 120 7.82 4.20 -6.03
N ALA A 121 7.71 4.71 -7.26
CA ALA A 121 8.85 5.28 -7.96
C ALA A 121 9.48 6.45 -7.21
N ALA A 122 8.66 7.34 -6.62
CA ALA A 122 9.14 8.46 -5.81
C ALA A 122 9.93 7.96 -4.59
N PHE A 123 9.41 7.00 -3.81
CA PHE A 123 10.14 6.40 -2.68
C PHE A 123 11.47 5.76 -3.11
N LEU A 124 11.52 5.14 -4.29
CA LEU A 124 12.74 4.56 -4.85
C LEU A 124 13.70 5.59 -5.49
N GLY A 125 13.34 6.87 -5.50
CA GLY A 125 14.11 7.93 -6.15
C GLY A 125 14.20 7.76 -7.67
N LYS A 126 13.18 7.18 -8.30
CA LYS A 126 13.09 6.96 -9.73
C LYS A 126 12.16 7.98 -10.38
N ASP A 127 12.52 8.43 -11.57
CA ASP A 127 11.62 9.20 -12.41
C ASP A 127 10.55 8.28 -12.98
N PHE A 128 9.29 8.61 -12.72
CA PHE A 128 8.15 7.89 -13.27
C PHE A 128 7.61 8.65 -14.47
N VAL A 129 7.80 8.09 -15.67
CA VAL A 129 7.23 8.63 -16.91
C VAL A 129 6.00 7.79 -17.29
N PRO A 130 4.78 8.33 -17.14
CA PRO A 130 3.56 7.72 -17.64
C PRO A 130 3.66 7.32 -19.12
N ARG A 131 3.26 6.10 -19.47
CA ARG A 131 2.92 5.78 -20.88
C ARG A 131 1.53 6.27 -21.28
N CYS A 132 0.65 6.59 -20.31
CA CYS A 132 -0.72 7.05 -20.55
C CYS A 132 -0.98 8.40 -19.88
N ARG A 133 -1.71 9.30 -20.57
CA ARG A 133 -1.89 10.72 -20.21
C ARG A 133 -2.72 10.96 -18.95
N ARG A 134 -3.49 9.96 -18.48
CA ARG A 134 -4.24 10.01 -17.23
C ARG A 134 -3.30 9.56 -16.11
N LEU A 135 -2.43 10.44 -15.63
CA LEU A 135 -1.62 10.08 -14.48
C LEU A 135 -1.59 11.17 -13.42
N HIS A 136 -1.79 10.67 -12.21
CA HIS A 136 -1.96 11.42 -10.99
C HIS A 136 -0.59 11.52 -10.31
N ARG A 137 -0.33 12.65 -9.65
CA ARG A 137 0.89 12.86 -8.87
C ARG A 137 1.00 11.79 -7.76
N PRO A 138 2.22 11.49 -7.25
CA PRO A 138 2.38 10.71 -6.02
C PRO A 138 1.42 11.18 -4.93
N PHE A 139 1.16 10.33 -3.95
CA PHE A 139 0.30 10.71 -2.82
C PHE A 139 0.72 12.07 -2.24
N PRO A 140 -0.24 12.94 -1.85
CA PRO A 140 0.03 14.29 -1.36
C PRO A 140 0.88 14.31 -0.06
N MET A 141 1.20 13.14 0.48
CA MET A 141 2.03 12.90 1.65
C MET A 141 3.52 12.78 1.38
N TYR A 142 3.93 12.64 0.11
CA TYR A 142 5.34 12.52 -0.25
C TYR A 142 6.02 13.90 -0.22
N TYR A 143 6.62 14.26 0.92
CA TYR A 143 7.51 15.41 1.03
C TYR A 143 8.96 14.92 1.02
N LYS A 144 9.53 14.68 -0.17
CA LYS A 144 11.00 14.68 -0.24
C LYS A 144 11.45 16.10 0.03
N LEU A 145 11.97 16.37 1.23
CA LEU A 145 12.75 17.58 1.48
C LEU A 145 13.85 17.58 0.41
N ARG A 146 13.71 18.44 -0.60
CA ARG A 146 14.79 18.71 -1.54
C ARG A 146 15.96 19.21 -0.71
N SER A 147 16.97 18.36 -0.51
CA SER A 147 18.27 18.81 -0.03
C SER A 147 18.71 19.96 -0.93
N ARG A 148 18.65 21.20 -0.42
CA ARG A 148 19.37 22.33 -1.01
C ARG A 148 20.85 22.11 -0.73
N ARG A 149 21.50 21.26 -1.51
CA ARG A 149 22.95 21.29 -1.68
C ARG A 149 23.24 21.11 -3.17
N GLU A 150 23.35 22.25 -3.85
CA GLU A 150 24.41 22.56 -4.81
C GLU A 150 24.04 23.84 -5.57
N THR A 151 24.55 24.96 -5.07
CA THR A 151 24.91 26.10 -5.91
C THR A 151 26.01 26.87 -5.18
N ARG A 152 27.21 26.30 -5.26
CA ARG A 152 28.46 27.06 -5.25
C ARG A 152 29.21 26.63 -6.50
N VAL A 153 29.03 27.40 -7.55
CA VAL A 153 30.03 27.53 -8.60
C VAL A 153 30.53 28.96 -8.47
N VAL A 154 31.85 29.03 -8.28
CA VAL A 154 32.81 30.15 -8.20
C VAL A 154 32.28 31.55 -8.47
#